data_AF-A0A7V6ZG82-F1
#
_entry.id   AF-A0A7V6ZG82-F1
#
_cell.length_a   1.000
_cell.length_b   1.000
_cell.length_c   1.000
_cell.angle_alpha   90.00
_cell.angle_beta   90.00
_cell.angle_gamma   90.00
#
_symmetry.space_group_name_H-M   'P 1'
#
loop_
_entity.id
_entity.type
_entity.pdbx_description
1 polymer ?
#
loop_
_entity_poly.entity_id
_entity_poly.type
_entity_poly.pdbx_seq_one_letter_code
_entity_poly.pdbx_strand_id
1 'polypeptide(L)' 'MRYVFENATLKPRYYVADGVAYDFDTNKSKFRVVGIYWFAHPSRAGLPAMIEHKGWLYDYPPDRPPALFFA' A
#
# COMPACT_ATOMS: atom_id res chain seq x y z
N MET A 1 -0.38 -9.53 10.31
CA MET A 1 -1.29 -8.76 9.43
C MET A 1 -1.09 -7.28 9.76
N ARG A 2 -1.00 -6.41 8.76
CA ARG A 2 -0.80 -4.95 8.94
C ARG A 2 -1.94 -4.22 8.24
N TYR A 3 -2.38 -3.08 8.78
CA TYR A 3 -3.43 -2.28 8.15
C TYR A 3 -2.87 -0.96 7.67
N VAL A 4 -3.41 -0.48 6.55
CA VAL A 4 -3.09 0.81 5.96
C VAL A 4 -4.35 1.65 5.96
N PHE A 5 -4.26 2.86 6.48
CA PHE A 5 -5.38 3.76 6.66
C PHE A 5 -5.19 5.02 5.83
N GLU A 6 -6.30 5.60 5.38
CA GLU A 6 -6.32 6.96 4.85
C GLU A 6 -6.04 7.96 5.97
N ASN A 7 -5.02 8.81 5.77
CA ASN A 7 -4.62 9.82 6.74
C ASN A 7 -5.74 10.85 7.02
N ALA A 8 -6.49 11.23 5.98
CA ALA A 8 -7.55 12.24 6.10
C ALA A 8 -8.80 11.73 6.82
N THR A 9 -9.14 10.44 6.66
CA THR A 9 -10.43 9.89 7.11
C THR A 9 -10.28 8.83 8.20
N LEU A 10 -9.07 8.35 8.46
CA LEU A 10 -8.75 7.22 9.33
C LEU A 10 -9.49 5.92 8.94
N LYS A 11 -9.97 5.82 7.70
CA LYS A 11 -10.62 4.61 7.20
C LYS A 11 -9.57 3.60 6.74
N PRO A 12 -9.76 2.31 7.04
CA PRO A 12 -8.88 1.28 6.52
C PRO A 12 -9.01 1.23 5.00
N ARG A 13 -7.88 1.34 4.30
CA ARG A 13 -7.81 1.25 2.85
C ARG A 13 -7.31 -0.11 2.39
N TYR A 14 -6.28 -0.61 3.05
CA TYR A 14 -5.70 -1.91 2.75
C TYR A 14 -5.44 -2.72 4.02
N TYR A 15 -5.49 -4.04 3.89
CA TYR A 15 -4.87 -4.95 4.84
C TYR A 15 -3.81 -5.78 4.12
N VAL A 16 -2.70 -6.06 4.80
CA VAL A 16 -1.57 -6.82 4.28
C VAL A 16 -1.51 -8.18 4.95
N ALA A 17 -1.62 -9.22 4.13
CA ALA A 17 -1.51 -10.64 4.52
C ALA A 17 -0.58 -11.35 3.53
N ASP A 18 0.37 -12.13 4.05
CA ASP A 18 1.26 -13.00 3.27
C ASP A 18 1.96 -12.31 2.08
N GLY A 19 2.40 -11.06 2.27
CA GLY A 19 3.08 -10.27 1.24
C GLY A 19 2.17 -9.73 0.13
N VAL A 20 0.86 -9.73 0.34
CA VAL A 20 -0.14 -9.17 -0.57
C VAL A 20 -1.00 -8.16 0.20
N ALA A 21 -1.23 -7.00 -0.42
CA ALA A 21 -2.16 -6.00 0.08
C ALA A 21 -3.49 -6.11 -0.65
N TYR A 22 -4.55 -6.16 0.13
CA TYR A 22 -5.93 -6.30 -0.34
C TYR A 22 -6.69 -5.03 -0.02
N ASP A 23 -7.54 -4.61 -0.95
CA ASP A 23 -8.51 -3.56 -0.74
C ASP A 23 -9.49 -3.98 0.36
N PHE A 24 -9.64 -3.14 1.38
CA PHE A 24 -10.42 -3.48 2.56
C PHE A 24 -11.92 -3.67 2.24
N ASP A 25 -12.47 -2.85 1.34
CA ASP A 25 -13.90 -2.88 0.99
C ASP A 25 -14.25 -4.04 0.04
N THR A 26 -13.38 -4.31 -0.93
CA THR A 26 -13.66 -5.28 -2.00
C THR A 26 -12.99 -6.63 -1.81
N ASN A 27 -12.10 -6.77 -0.84
CA ASN A 27 -11.30 -7.98 -0.58
C ASN A 27 -10.46 -8.43 -1.79
N LYS A 28 -10.23 -7.53 -2.76
CA LYS A 28 -9.44 -7.82 -3.96
C LYS A 28 -7.98 -7.47 -3.72
N SER A 29 -7.09 -8.38 -4.12
CA SER A 29 -5.65 -8.11 -4.15
C SER A 29 -5.36 -6.89 -5.03
N LYS A 30 -4.70 -5.88 -4.46
CA LYS A 30 -4.32 -4.65 -5.17
C LYS A 30 -2.84 -4.55 -5.39
N PHE A 31 -2.05 -4.99 -4.42
CA PHE A 31 -0.60 -4.89 -4.51
C PHE A 31 0.09 -6.16 -4.04
N ARG A 32 1.19 -6.48 -4.69
CA ARG A 32 2.21 -7.37 -4.15
C ARG A 32 3.23 -6.53 -3.40
N VAL A 33 3.57 -6.93 -2.18
CA VAL A 33 4.53 -6.24 -1.32
C VAL A 33 5.85 -6.99 -1.33
N VAL A 34 6.95 -6.28 -1.61
CA VAL A 34 8.32 -6.81 -1.61
C VAL A 34 9.22 -5.85 -0.83
N GLY A 35 9.55 -6.21 0.41
CA GLY A 35 10.21 -5.30 1.34
C GLY A 35 9.35 -4.05 1.56
N ILE A 36 9.89 -2.88 1.23
CA ILE A 36 9.18 -1.60 1.32
C ILE A 36 8.41 -1.23 0.05
N TYR A 37 8.53 -2.00 -1.04
CA TYR A 37 7.97 -1.65 -2.35
C TYR A 37 6.67 -2.38 -2.63
N TRP A 38 5.70 -1.67 -3.20
CA TRP A 38 4.36 -2.17 -3.49
C TRP A 38 4.12 -2.12 -5.00
N PHE A 39 3.84 -3.26 -5.62
CA PHE A 39 3.66 -3.42 -7.07
C PHE A 39 2.20 -3.72 -7.38
N ALA A 40 1.61 -3.06 -8.37
CA ALA A 40 0.20 -3.24 -8.73
C ALA A 40 -0.10 -4.67 -9.19
N HIS A 41 -0.94 -5.40 -8.47
CA HIS A 41 -1.32 -6.77 -8.79
C HIS A 41 -2.39 -6.83 -9.90
N PRO A 42 -2.31 -7.74 -10.89
CA PRO A 42 -1.36 -8.86 -11.03
C PRO A 42 -0.03 -8.55 -11.73
N SER A 43 0.18 -7.31 -12.21
CA SER A 43 1.39 -6.98 -12.98
C SER A 43 2.64 -6.91 -12.10
N ARG A 44 3.73 -7.53 -12.55
CA ARG A 44 5.03 -7.49 -11.90
C ARG A 44 6.07 -6.65 -12.64
N ALA A 45 5.74 -6.17 -13.84
CA ALA A 45 6.72 -5.58 -14.75
C ALA A 45 6.75 -4.06 -14.59
N GLY A 46 7.81 -3.54 -13.97
CA GLY A 46 8.09 -2.10 -13.94
C GLY A 46 8.54 -1.57 -12.58
N LEU A 47 8.34 -0.27 -12.40
CA LEU A 47 8.56 0.44 -11.15
C LEU A 47 7.45 0.11 -10.12
N PRO A 48 7.73 0.21 -8.82
CA PRO A 48 6.69 0.09 -7.81
C PRO A 48 5.64 1.20 -7.98
N ALA A 49 4.42 0.93 -7.52
CA ALA A 49 3.34 1.92 -7.46
C ALA A 49 3.44 2.75 -6.18
N MET A 50 3.88 2.12 -5.07
CA MET A 50 4.04 2.79 -3.78
C MET A 50 5.31 2.32 -3.06
N ILE A 51 5.80 3.15 -2.15
CA ILE A 51 6.93 2.87 -1.26
C ILE A 51 6.57 3.17 0.19
N GLU A 52 6.88 2.23 1.08
CA GLU A 52 6.78 2.39 2.52
C GLU A 52 8.02 3.10 3.07
N HIS A 53 7.81 4.16 3.86
CA HIS A 53 8.90 4.83 4.57
C HIS A 53 8.41 5.37 5.92
N LYS A 54 9.07 4.96 7.02
CA LYS A 54 8.79 5.43 8.40
C LYS A 54 7.30 5.36 8.80
N GLY A 55 6.62 4.27 8.45
CA GLY A 55 5.21 4.06 8.79
C GLY A 55 4.22 4.76 7.87
N TRP A 56 4.70 5.45 6.84
CA TRP A 56 3.87 6.07 5.80
C TRP A 56 4.00 5.33 4.47
N LEU A 57 2.97 5.43 3.64
CA LEU A 57 2.95 4.86 2.30
C LEU A 57 2.81 6.00 1.28
N TYR A 58 3.82 6.13 0.43
CA TYR A 58 3.94 7.16 -0.60
C TYR A 58 3.71 6.55 -1.97
N ASP A 59 3.15 7.33 -2.89
CA ASP A 59 3.26 6.97 -4.31
C ASP A 59 4.72 6.92 -4.73
N TYR A 60 5.02 6.12 -5.75
CA TYR A 60 6.36 6.02 -6.30
C TYR A 60 6.41 6.62 -7.72
N PRO A 61 7.36 7.54 -8.00
CA PRO A 61 8.28 8.16 -7.04
C PRO A 61 7.54 9.07 -6.03
N PRO A 62 8.11 9.32 -4.84
CA PRO A 62 7.48 10.12 -3.79
C PRO A 62 7.56 11.61 -4.14
N ASP A 63 6.60 12.09 -4.91
CA ASP A 63 6.47 13.49 -5.35
C ASP A 63 5.48 14.31 -4.49
N ARG A 64 4.72 13.64 -3.63
CA ARG A 64 3.71 14.24 -2.75
C ARG A 64 3.72 13.64 -1.33
N PRO A 65 3.20 14.37 -0.33
CA PRO A 65 3.02 13.83 1.01
C PRO A 65 2.15 12.55 1.00
N PRO A 66 2.38 11.62 1.94
CA PRO A 66 1.68 10.35 1.96
C PRO A 66 0.23 10.56 2.41
N ALA A 67 -0.71 10.06 1.61
CA ALA A 67 -2.13 10.04 1.99
C ALA A 67 -2.47 8.82 2.85
N LEU A 68 -1.53 7.87 2.99
CA LEU A 68 -1.75 6.57 3.61
C LEU A 68 -0.68 6.32 4.68
N PHE A 69 -1.09 5.69 5.79
CA PHE A 69 -0.20 5.33 6.88
C PHE A 69 -0.50 3.95 7.45
N PHE A 70 0.49 3.34 8.08
CA PHE A 70 0.34 2.06 8.75
C PHE A 70 -0.07 2.27 10.21
N ALA A 71 -1.03 1.46 10.69
CA ALA A 71 -1.38 1.33 12.09
C ALA A 71 -1.70 -0.13 12.46
#